data_AF-A0A1Z4JGV9-F1
#
_entry.id   AF-A0A1Z4JGV9-F1
#
_cell.length_a   1.000
_cell.length_b   1.000
_cell.length_c   1.000
_cell.angle_alpha   90.00
_cell.angle_beta   90.00
_cell.angle_gamma   90.00
#
_symmetry.space_group_name_H-M   'P 1'
#
loop_
_entity.id
_entity.type
_entity.pdbx_description
1 polymer ?
#
loop_
_entity_poly.entity_id
_entity_poly.type
_entity_poly.pdbx_seq_one_letter_code
_entity_poly.pdbx_strand_id
1 'polypeptide(L)'
;MARQKRGSQILVQAEQRAAGLTTIDPNLTLSDESTLSNYSKLIQKLRTQIDTYNATLSTLDELTRDIKATETLLTRSFRTNARRSRCQIR
;
A
#
# COMPACT_ATOMS: atom_id res chain seq x y z
N MET A 1 14.63 4.82 -1.91
CA MET A 1 13.69 4.94 -0.79
C MET A 1 12.42 4.18 -1.12
N ALA A 2 11.81 3.51 -0.16
CA ALA A 2 10.50 2.88 -0.33
C ALA A 2 9.42 3.96 -0.51
N ARG A 3 8.38 3.67 -1.31
CA ARG A 3 7.27 4.61 -1.50
C ARG A 3 6.43 4.68 -0.21
N GLN A 4 5.92 5.86 0.14
CA GLN A 4 5.11 6.02 1.34
C GLN A 4 3.71 5.41 1.14
N LYS A 5 3.26 4.63 2.13
CA LYS A 5 1.90 4.08 2.15
C LYS A 5 0.88 5.18 2.41
N ARG A 6 -0.35 4.99 1.93
CA ARG A 6 -1.43 5.95 2.11
C ARG A 6 -2.06 5.77 3.48
N GLY A 7 -2.04 6.85 4.28
CA GLY A 7 -2.90 7.02 5.46
C GLY A 7 -4.07 7.94 5.14
N SER A 8 -5.16 7.84 5.91
CA SER A 8 -6.32 8.73 5.78
C SER A 8 -6.74 9.25 7.15
N GLN A 9 -6.60 10.57 7.37
CA GLN A 9 -7.10 11.23 8.58
C GLN A 9 -8.63 11.19 8.65
N ILE A 10 -9.29 11.20 7.48
CA ILE A 10 -10.75 11.11 7.36
C ILE A 10 -11.24 9.77 7.91
N LEU A 11 -10.50 8.68 7.68
CA LEU A 11 -10.83 7.37 8.22
C LEU A 11 -10.84 7.40 9.76
N VAL A 12 -9.77 7.93 10.36
CA VAL A 12 -9.65 8.04 11.83
C VAL A 12 -10.80 8.86 12.42
N GLN A 13 -11.11 9.99 11.81
CA GLN A 13 -12.23 10.83 12.24
C GLN A 13 -13.59 10.11 12.08
N ALA A 14 -13.77 9.36 10.99
CA ALA A 14 -15.01 8.63 10.75
C ALA A 14 -15.23 7.51 11.78
N GLU A 15 -14.17 6.81 12.17
CA GLU A 15 -14.19 5.79 13.21
C GLU A 15 -14.51 6.39 14.59
N GLN A 16 -13.91 7.53 14.91
CA GLN A 16 -14.22 8.25 16.16
C GLN A 16 -15.68 8.71 16.21
N ARG A 17 -16.21 9.24 15.09
CA ARG A 17 -17.63 9.60 14.99
C ARG A 17 -18.54 8.38 15.13
N ALA A 18 -18.21 7.27 14.46
CA ALA A 18 -18.98 6.02 14.58
C ALA A 18 -19.02 5.54 16.03
N ALA A 19 -17.89 5.54 16.74
CA ALA A 19 -17.82 5.15 18.15
C ALA A 19 -18.65 6.07 19.07
N GLY A 20 -18.61 7.39 18.80
CA GLY A 20 -19.46 8.36 19.49
C GLY A 20 -20.95 8.08 19.28
N LEU A 21 -21.36 7.85 18.03
CA LEU A 21 -22.75 7.56 17.69
C LEU A 21 -23.24 6.24 18.32
N THR A 22 -22.43 5.18 18.30
CA THR A 22 -22.80 3.89 18.93
C THR A 22 -22.96 3.98 20.44
N THR A 23 -22.29 4.93 21.08
CA THR A 23 -22.40 5.13 22.54
C THR A 23 -23.72 5.79 22.93
N ILE A 24 -24.28 6.63 22.05
CA ILE A 24 -25.54 7.33 22.29
C ILE A 24 -26.71 6.39 22.03
N ASP A 25 -26.75 5.78 20.85
CA ASP A 25 -27.77 4.80 20.48
C ASP A 25 -27.22 3.84 19.41
N PRO A 26 -27.17 2.52 19.68
CA PRO A 26 -26.72 1.53 18.70
C PRO A 26 -27.60 1.46 17.44
N ASN A 27 -28.85 1.91 17.50
CA ASN A 27 -29.83 1.84 16.39
C ASN A 27 -30.23 3.20 15.85
N LEU A 28 -29.34 4.20 15.94
CA LEU A 28 -29.63 5.57 15.49
C LEU A 28 -29.94 5.63 13.98
N THR A 29 -31.17 6.03 13.65
CA THR A 29 -31.62 6.36 12.29
C THR A 29 -31.61 7.88 12.11
N LEU A 30 -30.65 8.43 11.34
CA LEU A 30 -30.57 9.89 11.12
C LEU A 30 -31.51 10.37 10.02
N SER A 31 -31.84 9.50 9.07
CA SER A 31 -32.90 9.65 8.05
C SER A 31 -33.16 8.30 7.36
N ASP A 32 -34.22 8.20 6.55
CA ASP A 32 -34.62 6.96 5.85
C ASP A 32 -33.47 6.23 5.13
N GLU A 33 -32.44 6.96 4.68
CA GLU A 33 -31.29 6.42 3.95
C GLU A 33 -29.95 6.45 4.72
N SER A 34 -29.86 7.19 5.84
CA SER A 34 -28.61 7.38 6.60
C SER A 34 -28.64 6.67 7.94
N THR A 35 -28.57 5.34 7.87
CA THR A 35 -28.41 4.49 9.05
C THR A 35 -26.95 4.40 9.47
N LEU A 36 -26.71 4.21 10.78
CA LEU A 36 -25.39 3.88 11.33
C LEU A 36 -24.75 2.68 10.62
N SER A 37 -25.57 1.72 10.17
CA SER A 37 -25.15 0.59 9.34
C SER A 37 -24.52 1.05 8.00
N ASN A 38 -25.17 1.94 7.26
CA ASN A 38 -24.64 2.48 6.00
C ASN A 38 -23.32 3.23 6.22
N TYR A 39 -23.22 3.99 7.31
CA TYR A 39 -21.97 4.67 7.68
C TYR A 39 -20.83 3.66 7.96
N SER A 40 -21.10 2.60 8.71
CA SER A 40 -20.12 1.55 9.00
C SER A 40 -19.64 0.82 7.73
N LYS A 41 -20.54 0.57 6.78
CA LYS A 41 -20.22 -0.02 5.47
C LYS A 41 -19.28 0.88 4.66
N LEU A 42 -19.50 2.20 4.68
CA LEU A 42 -18.62 3.15 4.01
C LEU A 42 -17.22 3.19 4.65
N ILE A 43 -17.14 3.14 5.98
CA ILE A 43 -15.85 3.04 6.70
C ILE A 43 -15.12 1.76 6.28
N GLN A 44 -15.79 0.62 6.30
CA GLN A 44 -15.20 -0.66 5.87
C GLN A 44 -14.75 -0.62 4.42
N LYS A 45 -15.55 -0.06 3.51
CA LYS A 45 -15.19 0.12 2.10
C LYS A 45 -13.95 0.99 1.94
N LEU A 46 -13.83 2.08 2.69
CA LEU A 46 -12.65 2.93 2.63
C LEU A 46 -11.40 2.24 3.18
N ARG A 47 -11.53 1.48 4.28
CA ARG A 47 -10.44 0.65 4.83
C ARG A 47 -9.92 -0.34 3.80
N THR A 48 -10.80 -1.13 3.20
CA THR A 48 -10.40 -2.14 2.21
C THR A 48 -9.75 -1.52 0.98
N GLN A 49 -10.22 -0.36 0.52
CA GLN A 49 -9.58 0.40 -0.57
C GLN A 49 -8.16 0.88 -0.21
N ILE A 50 -7.94 1.35 1.02
CA ILE A 50 -6.61 1.76 1.47
C ILE A 50 -5.68 0.55 1.61
N ASP A 51 -6.18 -0.54 2.18
CA ASP A 51 -5.39 -1.76 2.39
C ASP A 51 -4.96 -2.39 1.06
N THR A 52 -5.89 -2.50 0.11
CA THR A 52 -5.59 -2.99 -1.25
C THR A 52 -4.59 -2.10 -1.98
N TYR A 53 -4.73 -0.78 -1.86
CA TYR A 53 -3.74 0.17 -2.40
C TYR A 53 -2.36 -0.03 -1.77
N ASN A 54 -2.28 -0.16 -0.45
CA ASN A 54 -1.00 -0.34 0.26
C ASN A 54 -0.36 -1.70 -0.01
N ALA A 55 -1.15 -2.75 -0.23
CA ALA A 55 -0.68 -4.07 -0.63
C ALA A 55 -0.09 -4.02 -2.05
N THR A 56 -0.82 -3.44 -3.01
CA THR A 56 -0.32 -3.30 -4.39
C THR A 56 0.95 -2.45 -4.46
N LEU A 57 1.04 -1.37 -3.68
CA LEU A 57 2.28 -0.59 -3.55
C LEU A 57 3.46 -1.43 -3.07
N SER A 58 3.24 -2.32 -2.09
CA SER A 58 4.28 -3.22 -1.58
C SER A 58 4.76 -4.20 -2.65
N THR A 59 3.83 -4.77 -3.43
CA THR A 59 4.17 -5.66 -4.55
C THR A 59 4.94 -4.93 -5.66
N LEU A 60 4.60 -3.67 -5.96
CA LEU A 60 5.35 -2.87 -6.94
C LEU A 60 6.78 -2.59 -6.48
N ASP A 61 6.97 -2.35 -5.17
CA ASP A 61 8.30 -2.15 -4.60
C ASP A 61 9.14 -3.45 -4.60
N GLU A 62 8.52 -4.62 -4.50
CA GLU A 62 9.18 -5.92 -4.71
C GLU A 62 9.64 -6.08 -6.16
N LEU A 63 8.73 -5.92 -7.13
CA LEU A 63 9.05 -6.02 -8.56
C LEU A 63 10.17 -5.05 -8.96
N THR A 64 10.15 -3.83 -8.42
CA THR A 64 11.20 -2.83 -8.69
C THR A 64 12.56 -3.27 -8.13
N ARG A 65 12.59 -3.96 -6.99
CA ARG A 65 13.83 -4.50 -6.40
C ARG A 65 14.37 -5.63 -7.27
N ASP A 66 13.51 -6.51 -7.76
CA ASP A 66 13.92 -7.64 -8.60
C ASP A 66 14.52 -7.17 -9.93
N ILE A 67 13.89 -6.17 -10.57
CA ILE A 67 14.43 -5.54 -11.78
C ILE A 67 15.83 -4.97 -11.50
N LYS A 68 16.00 -4.18 -10.44
CA LYS A 68 17.32 -3.63 -10.09
C LYS A 68 18.35 -4.72 -9.78
N ALA A 69 17.94 -5.78 -9.10
CA ALA A 69 18.83 -6.90 -8.82
C ALA A 69 19.33 -7.54 -10.13
N THR A 70 18.44 -7.83 -11.08
CA THR A 70 18.83 -8.38 -12.38
C THR A 70 19.71 -7.43 -13.20
N GLU A 71 19.42 -6.14 -13.23
CA GLU A 71 20.26 -5.12 -13.89
C GLU A 71 21.68 -5.09 -13.32
N THR A 72 21.82 -5.13 -11.98
CA THR A 72 23.12 -5.12 -11.32
C THR A 72 23.92 -6.39 -11.61
N LEU A 73 23.25 -7.56 -11.67
CA LEU A 73 23.88 -8.83 -12.03
C LEU A 73 24.39 -8.81 -13.47
N LEU A 74 23.59 -8.36 -14.43
CA LEU A 74 24.00 -8.23 -15.83
C LEU A 74 25.18 -7.26 -15.99
N THR A 75 25.14 -6.11 -15.31
CA THR A 75 26.24 -5.15 -15.34
C THR A 75 27.52 -5.75 -14.75
N ARG A 76 27.40 -6.51 -13.66
CA ARG A 76 28.54 -7.15 -12.99
C ARG A 76 29.16 -8.24 -13.85
N SER A 77 28.36 -9.10 -14.48
CA SER A 77 28.84 -10.21 -15.32
C SER A 77 29.62 -9.69 -16.55
N PHE A 78 29.14 -8.61 -17.18
CA PHE A 78 29.84 -7.96 -18.28
C PHE A 78 31.19 -7.41 -17.82
N ARG A 79 31.25 -6.72 -16.67
CA ARG A 79 32.49 -6.16 -16.11
C ARG A 79 33.52 -7.23 -15.76
N THR A 80 33.10 -8.37 -15.23
CA THR A 80 34.01 -9.48 -14.92
C THR A 80 34.57 -10.13 -16.18
N ASN A 81 33.74 -10.30 -17.21
CA ASN A 81 34.16 -10.89 -18.48
C ASN A 81 35.12 -9.97 -19.25
N ALA A 82 34.87 -8.66 -19.27
CA ALA A 82 35.76 -7.67 -19.89
C ALA A 82 37.13 -7.57 -19.20
N ARG A 83 37.23 -7.88 -17.91
CA ARG A 83 38.52 -7.98 -17.20
C ARG A 83 39.26 -9.29 -17.51
N ARG A 84 38.54 -10.41 -17.62
CA ARG A 84 39.12 -11.71 -17.96
C ARG A 84 39.68 -11.75 -19.38
N SER A 85 38.97 -11.22 -20.37
CA SER A 85 39.45 -11.19 -21.76
C SER A 85 40.72 -10.34 -21.93
N ARG A 86 40.85 -9.22 -21.20
CA ARG A 86 42.08 -8.40 -21.21
C ARG A 86 43.29 -9.09 -20.55
N CYS A 87 43.07 -10.03 -19.62
CA CYS A 87 44.17 -10.79 -19.01
C CYS A 87 44.64 -11.98 -19.85
N GLN A 88 43.83 -12.47 -20.80
CA GLN A 88 44.19 -13.61 -21.66
C GLN A 88 44.98 -13.22 -22.92
N ILE A 89 45.05 -11.92 -23.25
CA ILE A 89 45.73 -11.39 -24.45
C ILE A 89 47.15 -10.87 -24.10
N ARG A 90 47.61 -11.09 -22.86
CA ARG A 90 48.91 -10.63 -22.35
C ARG A 90 49.70 -11.80 -21.82
#